data_AF-A0A098L933-F1
#
_entry.id   AF-A0A098L933-F1
#
_cell.length_a   1.000
_cell.length_b   1.000
_cell.length_c   1.000
_cell.angle_alpha   90.00
_cell.angle_beta   90.00
_cell.angle_gamma   90.00
#
_symmetry.space_group_name_H-M   'P 1'
#
loop_
_entity.id
_entity.type
_entity.pdbx_description
1 polymer ?
#
loop_
_entity_poly.entity_id
_entity_poly.type
_entity_poly.pdbx_seq_one_letter_code
_entity_poly.pdbx_strand_id
1 'polypeptide(L)'
;MEIEIVNEINNKELALALTQFYKVLYIDFGISNFNERISGWYNLTWEEFKIELENHSINFNHCLLNDWEAFFHIHKRKVLSLMNS
;
A
#
# COMPACT_ATOMS: atom_id res chain seq x y z
N MET A 1 -10.57 22.56 18.19
CA MET A 1 -11.59 21.50 18.34
C MET A 1 -12.01 20.90 17.01
N GLU A 2 -12.67 21.59 16.08
CA GLU A 2 -13.07 20.98 14.78
C GLU A 2 -11.86 20.51 13.94
N ILE A 3 -10.80 21.31 13.87
CA ILE A 3 -9.56 20.98 13.15
C ILE A 3 -8.86 19.75 13.76
N GLU A 4 -8.87 19.62 15.08
CA GLU A 4 -8.22 18.49 15.77
C GLU A 4 -8.99 17.18 15.56
N ILE A 5 -10.32 17.24 15.51
CA ILE A 5 -11.18 16.08 15.22
C ILE A 5 -10.99 15.62 13.77
N VAL A 6 -10.95 16.56 12.80
CA VAL A 6 -10.70 16.22 11.39
C VAL A 6 -9.33 15.58 11.21
N ASN A 7 -8.28 16.12 11.85
CA ASN A 7 -6.94 15.54 11.81
C ASN A 7 -6.89 14.15 12.44
N GLU A 8 -7.60 13.92 13.55
CA GLU A 8 -7.66 12.61 14.19
C GLU A 8 -8.41 11.57 13.33
N ILE A 9 -9.47 11.99 12.64
CA ILE A 9 -10.20 11.14 11.69
C ILE A 9 -9.31 10.79 10.50
N ASN A 10 -8.66 11.77 9.86
CA ASN A 10 -7.76 11.54 8.72
C ASN A 10 -6.61 10.58 9.10
N ASN A 11 -6.04 10.73 10.30
CA ASN A 11 -5.00 9.84 10.80
C ASN A 11 -5.50 8.40 10.99
N LYS A 12 -6.73 8.20 11.48
CA LYS A 12 -7.33 6.87 11.61
C LYS A 12 -7.61 6.23 10.26
N GLU A 13 -8.14 7.00 9.32
CA GLU A 13 -8.42 6.53 7.95
C GLU A 13 -7.14 6.17 7.19
N LEU A 14 -6.07 6.97 7.36
CA LEU A 14 -4.75 6.69 6.79
C LEU A 14 -4.18 5.39 7.37
N ALA A 15 -4.19 5.23 8.70
CA ALA A 15 -3.72 4.02 9.35
C ALA A 15 -4.50 2.78 8.89
N LEU A 16 -5.81 2.90 8.72
CA LEU A 16 -6.65 1.83 8.20
C LEU A 16 -6.30 1.47 6.75
N ALA A 17 -6.12 2.47 5.88
CA ALA A 17 -5.77 2.26 4.47
C ALA A 17 -4.42 1.55 4.31
N LEU A 18 -3.41 1.96 5.08
CA LEU A 18 -2.10 1.33 5.12
C LEU A 18 -2.20 -0.12 5.63
N THR A 19 -2.92 -0.33 6.74
CA THR A 19 -3.11 -1.67 7.32
C THR A 19 -3.83 -2.62 6.36
N GLN A 20 -4.84 -2.14 5.64
CA GLN A 20 -5.54 -2.92 4.61
C GLN A 20 -4.58 -3.39 3.53
N PHE A 21 -3.73 -2.50 3.01
CA PHE A 21 -2.75 -2.85 1.98
C PHE A 21 -1.77 -3.92 2.47
N TYR A 22 -1.19 -3.74 3.67
CA TYR A 22 -0.28 -4.73 4.26
C TYR A 22 -0.95 -6.08 4.52
N LYS A 23 -2.23 -6.08 4.92
CA LYS A 23 -2.97 -7.32 5.13
C LYS A 23 -3.12 -8.11 3.83
N VAL A 24 -3.41 -7.44 2.71
CA VAL A 24 -3.51 -8.10 1.40
C VAL A 24 -2.13 -8.61 0.96
N LEU A 25 -1.06 -7.84 1.15
CA LEU A 25 0.30 -8.32 0.88
C LEU A 25 0.68 -9.57 1.68
N TYR A 26 0.29 -9.62 2.95
CA TYR A 26 0.51 -10.81 3.78
C TYR A 26 -0.31 -12.01 3.29
N ILE A 27 -1.59 -11.81 2.92
CA ILE A 27 -2.48 -12.90 2.50
C ILE A 27 -2.08 -13.45 1.13
N ASP A 28 -1.84 -12.58 0.16
CA ASP A 28 -1.63 -12.99 -1.24
C ASP A 28 -0.18 -13.41 -1.50
N PHE A 29 0.78 -12.80 -0.79
CA PHE A 29 2.22 -13.03 -1.03
C PHE A 29 2.99 -13.56 0.18
N GLY A 30 2.37 -13.71 1.35
CA GLY A 30 3.04 -14.19 2.54
C GLY A 30 4.08 -13.23 3.12
N ILE A 31 4.06 -11.94 2.73
CA ILE A 31 5.03 -10.96 3.25
C ILE A 31 4.68 -10.63 4.69
N SER A 32 5.46 -11.16 5.61
CA SER A 32 5.35 -10.86 7.04
C SER A 32 6.40 -9.86 7.54
N ASN A 33 7.43 -9.57 6.74
CA ASN A 33 8.48 -8.63 7.07
C ASN A 33 8.62 -7.58 5.96
N PHE A 34 8.30 -6.33 6.27
CA PHE A 34 8.35 -5.23 5.32
C PHE A 34 9.66 -4.46 5.51
N ASN A 35 10.45 -4.34 4.44
CA ASN A 35 11.58 -3.42 4.43
C ASN A 35 11.10 -1.95 4.40
N GLU A 36 12.01 -0.99 4.54
CA GLU A 36 11.65 0.44 4.50
C GLU A 36 10.96 0.84 3.19
N ARG A 37 11.31 0.21 2.06
CA ARG A 37 10.75 0.53 0.75
C ARG A 37 9.31 0.06 0.59
N ILE A 38 8.99 -1.17 1.02
CA ILE A 38 7.61 -1.67 1.03
C ILE A 38 6.78 -0.91 2.08
N SER A 39 7.38 -0.50 3.20
CA SER A 39 6.68 0.36 4.17
C SER A 39 6.32 1.74 3.59
N GLY A 40 7.09 2.21 2.60
CA GLY A 40 6.85 3.41 1.82
C GLY A 40 6.27 3.15 0.42
N TRP A 41 5.55 2.04 0.21
CA TRP A 41 5.10 1.59 -1.12
C TRP A 41 4.34 2.67 -1.92
N TYR A 42 3.60 3.55 -1.23
CA TYR A 42 2.83 4.64 -1.85
C TYR A 42 3.72 5.73 -2.47
N ASN A 43 5.02 5.76 -2.16
CA ASN A 43 6.00 6.62 -2.82
C ASN A 43 6.59 5.99 -4.08
N LEU A 44 6.44 4.67 -4.27
CA LEU A 44 7.00 3.94 -5.40
C LEU A 44 6.08 4.01 -6.63
N THR A 45 6.67 3.89 -7.82
CA THR A 45 5.93 3.50 -9.03
C THR A 45 5.53 2.02 -8.96
N TRP A 46 4.59 1.61 -9.82
CA TRP A 46 4.19 0.20 -9.90
C TRP A 46 5.38 -0.71 -10.24
N GLU A 47 6.22 -0.32 -11.20
CA GLU A 47 7.39 -1.09 -11.60
C GLU A 47 8.43 -1.21 -10.47
N GLU A 48 8.69 -0.13 -9.73
CA GLU A 48 9.60 -0.19 -8.57
C GLU A 48 9.03 -1.08 -7.45
N PHE A 49 7.72 -1.00 -7.21
CA PHE A 49 7.08 -1.84 -6.23
C PHE A 49 7.14 -3.33 -6.61
N LYS A 50 6.91 -3.63 -7.89
CA LYS A 50 7.04 -4.98 -8.44
C LYS A 50 8.45 -5.53 -8.26
N ILE A 51 9.49 -4.73 -8.54
CA ILE A 51 10.89 -5.11 -8.31
C ILE A 51 11.14 -5.41 -6.82
N GLU A 52 10.59 -4.62 -5.90
CA GLU A 52 10.72 -4.90 -4.47
C GLU A 52 10.04 -6.22 -4.07
N LEU A 53 8.92 -6.57 -4.69
CA LEU A 53 8.26 -7.87 -4.48
C LEU A 53 9.07 -9.03 -5.05
N GLU A 54 9.64 -8.88 -6.24
CA GLU A 54 10.55 -9.86 -6.84
C GLU A 54 11.80 -10.08 -5.98
N ASN A 55 12.35 -9.02 -5.37
CA ASN A 55 13.45 -9.11 -4.40
C ASN A 55 13.07 -9.89 -3.14
N HIS A 56 11.78 -9.96 -2.79
CA HIS A 56 11.25 -10.83 -1.72
C HIS A 56 10.93 -12.25 -2.21
N SER A 57 11.43 -12.64 -3.39
CA SER A 57 11.19 -13.95 -4.03
C SER A 57 9.72 -14.20 -4.38
N ILE A 58 8.93 -13.15 -4.58
CA ILE A 58 7.54 -13.24 -5.01
C ILE A 58 7.51 -13.25 -6.54
N ASN A 59 7.12 -14.37 -7.12
CA ASN A 59 6.87 -14.47 -8.55
C ASN A 59 5.39 -14.25 -8.84
N PHE A 60 5.11 -13.23 -9.65
CA PHE A 60 3.76 -12.98 -10.14
C PHE A 60 3.38 -13.99 -11.23
N ASN A 61 2.24 -14.66 -11.06
CA ASN A 61 1.58 -15.28 -12.20
C ASN A 61 0.96 -14.16 -13.06
N HIS A 62 1.10 -14.21 -14.38
CA HIS A 62 0.69 -13.13 -15.29
C HIS A 62 -0.76 -12.62 -15.08
N CYS A 63 -1.70 -13.47 -14.65
CA CYS A 63 -3.08 -13.05 -14.34
C CYS A 63 -3.19 -12.19 -13.07
N LEU A 64 -2.33 -12.40 -12.07
CA LEU A 64 -2.33 -11.62 -10.83
C LEU A 64 -1.76 -10.20 -11.04
N LEU A 65 -0.98 -9.99 -12.10
CA LEU A 65 -0.20 -8.77 -12.28
C LEU A 65 -1.08 -7.55 -12.58
N ASN A 66 -2.07 -7.71 -13.47
CA ASN A 66 -2.99 -6.62 -13.83
C ASN A 66 -3.93 -6.25 -12.68
N ASP A 67 -4.45 -7.26 -11.97
CA ASP A 67 -5.33 -7.05 -10.81
C ASP A 67 -4.57 -6.31 -9.70
N TRP A 68 -3.31 -6.68 -9.48
CA TRP A 68 -2.44 -6.03 -8.51
C TRP A 68 -2.01 -4.62 -8.91
N GLU A 69 -1.77 -4.37 -10.20
CA GLU A 69 -1.48 -3.02 -10.70
C GLU A 69 -2.66 -2.07 -10.44
N ALA A 70 -3.87 -2.49 -10.79
CA ALA A 70 -5.09 -1.73 -10.52
C ALA A 70 -5.29 -1.50 -9.02
N PHE A 71 -5.14 -2.56 -8.21
CA PHE A 71 -5.24 -2.49 -6.75
C PHE A 71 -4.21 -1.51 -6.15
N PHE A 72 -2.95 -1.59 -6.58
CA PHE A 72 -1.87 -0.69 -6.16
C PHE A 72 -2.22 0.77 -6.44
N HIS A 73 -2.69 1.08 -7.65
CA HIS A 73 -3.04 2.45 -8.02
C HIS A 73 -4.23 3.00 -7.23
N ILE A 74 -5.26 2.20 -7.00
CA ILE A 74 -6.43 2.59 -6.20
C ILE A 74 -6.00 2.92 -4.77
N HIS A 75 -5.23 2.03 -4.14
CA HIS A 75 -4.78 2.21 -2.77
C HIS A 75 -3.79 3.37 -2.65
N LYS A 76 -2.85 3.51 -3.59
CA LYS A 76 -1.88 4.63 -3.62
C LYS A 76 -2.61 5.97 -3.66
N ARG A 77 -3.61 6.10 -4.54
CA ARG A 77 -4.41 7.33 -4.66
C ARG A 77 -5.14 7.66 -3.36
N LYS A 78 -5.73 6.65 -2.70
CA LYS A 78 -6.41 6.81 -1.40
C LYS A 78 -5.46 7.28 -0.30
N VAL A 79 -4.29 6.65 -0.19
CA VAL A 79 -3.29 7.04 0.82
C VAL A 79 -2.81 8.48 0.57
N LEU A 80 -2.47 8.82 -0.67
CA LEU A 80 -2.03 10.17 -1.02
C LEU A 80 -3.13 11.23 -0.81
N SER A 81 -4.41 10.92 -1.04
CA SER A 81 -5.49 11.88 -0.74
C SER A 81 -5.62 12.13 0.77
N LEU A 82 -5.50 11.07 1.59
CA LEU A 82 -5.60 11.16 3.04
C LEU A 82 -4.40 11.88 3.67
N MET A 83 -3.20 11.76 3.09
CA MET A 83 -2.00 12.46 3.57
C MET A 83 -1.99 13.96 3.24
N ASN A 84 -2.71 14.37 2.19
CA ASN A 84 -2.79 15.76 1.74
C ASN A 84 -4.09 16.46 2.18
N SER A 85 -4.95 15.78 2.95
CA SER A 85 -6.23 16.31 3.49
C SER A 85 -6.05 16.81 4.92
#